data_AF-C9RCD0-F1
#
_entry.id   AF-C9RCD0-F1
#
_cell.length_a   1.000
_cell.length_b   1.000
_cell.length_c   1.000
_cell.angle_alpha   90.00
_cell.angle_beta   90.00
_cell.angle_gamma   90.00
#
_symmetry.space_group_name_H-M   'P 1'
#
loop_
_entity.id
_entity.type
_entity.pdbx_description
1 polymer ?
#
loop_
_entity_poly.entity_id
_entity_poly.type
_entity_poly.pdbx_seq_one_letter_code
_entity_poly.pdbx_strand_id
1 'polypeptide(L)'
;MPRLLSAGGTSLTAPLRDERGAVLVLMSALCVVLALLFVGLSEFGRWLIAREQAQVAADAAAHAAVLSGGERMVKLRIYREPGAMYETCCPCEDGCCTCCEDCGDYEIVVTGTAKHLLDEGGWYTDYYGEVCGPCDCGCSMNYEILDHWVRFDAPVGEAAAEAYFQANYPEQAYLAGKRPVKFYDRTSPYGPSAVVYAWYRVKSLFPRLFGVFPDDYGGVVCAQADAFYRDYEGDRYISDKYKRRAPECACWKDGAY
;
A
#
# COMPACT_ATOMS: atom_id res chain seq x y z
N MET A 1 89.48 -24.19 -56.67
CA MET A 1 88.41 -25.19 -56.45
C MET A 1 88.82 -26.03 -55.25
N PRO A 2 88.03 -25.97 -54.16
CA PRO A 2 86.94 -26.92 -53.90
C PRO A 2 85.60 -26.23 -53.55
N ARG A 3 84.53 -27.02 -53.44
CA ARG A 3 83.11 -26.64 -53.29
C ARG A 3 82.55 -27.03 -51.91
N LEU A 4 81.54 -26.26 -51.48
CA LEU A 4 80.37 -26.55 -50.62
C LEU A 4 80.45 -26.45 -49.08
N LEU A 5 79.57 -25.60 -48.53
CA LEU A 5 78.53 -25.82 -47.48
C LEU A 5 78.01 -24.41 -47.06
N SER A 6 76.87 -23.92 -47.53
CA SER A 6 75.47 -24.23 -47.14
C SER A 6 75.18 -24.13 -45.63
N ALA A 7 74.58 -23.00 -45.21
CA ALA A 7 73.68 -22.81 -44.07
C ALA A 7 73.50 -21.28 -43.88
N GLY A 8 72.35 -20.66 -43.70
CA GLY A 8 70.98 -21.10 -43.59
C GLY A 8 70.15 -19.83 -43.44
N GLY A 9 69.71 -19.26 -44.56
CA GLY A 9 68.73 -18.19 -44.58
C GLY A 9 67.34 -18.80 -44.71
N THR A 10 66.79 -19.33 -43.61
CA THR A 10 65.36 -19.66 -43.56
C THR A 10 64.58 -18.35 -43.55
N SER A 11 64.18 -17.94 -44.74
CA SER A 11 63.05 -17.06 -45.00
C SER A 11 61.83 -17.55 -44.19
N LEU A 12 61.57 -16.87 -43.07
CA LEU A 12 60.23 -16.78 -42.48
C LEU A 12 59.48 -15.65 -43.20
N THR A 13 59.21 -15.84 -44.48
CA THR A 13 58.20 -15.05 -45.18
C THR A 13 57.24 -16.00 -45.84
N ALA A 14 56.48 -16.71 -45.00
CA ALA A 14 55.13 -17.07 -45.42
C ALA A 14 54.42 -15.73 -45.73
N PRO A 15 53.86 -15.54 -46.94
CA PRO A 15 53.15 -14.31 -47.24
C PRO A 15 51.93 -14.28 -46.30
N LEU A 16 51.96 -13.39 -45.32
CA LEU A 16 50.77 -13.00 -44.58
C LEU A 16 49.77 -12.52 -45.62
N ARG A 17 48.77 -13.37 -45.88
CA ARG A 17 47.69 -13.14 -46.82
C ARG A 17 47.10 -11.75 -46.50
N ASP A 18 46.92 -10.93 -47.53
CA ASP A 18 46.51 -9.54 -47.39
C ASP A 18 45.07 -9.45 -46.86
N GLU A 19 44.91 -9.48 -45.53
CA GLU A 19 43.62 -9.40 -44.83
C GLU A 19 43.21 -7.96 -44.47
N ARG A 20 43.92 -6.95 -44.99
CA ARG A 20 43.69 -5.53 -44.64
C ARG A 20 42.25 -5.06 -44.88
N GLY A 21 41.58 -5.61 -45.90
CA GLY A 21 40.17 -5.32 -46.19
C GLY A 21 39.17 -6.05 -45.28
N ALA A 22 39.47 -7.29 -44.88
CA ALA A 22 38.59 -8.10 -44.03
C ALA A 22 38.51 -7.52 -42.60
N VAL A 23 39.65 -7.03 -42.08
CA VAL A 23 39.70 -6.38 -40.77
C VAL A 23 38.82 -5.13 -40.73
N LEU A 24 38.84 -4.30 -41.77
CA LEU A 24 38.00 -3.09 -41.85
C LEU A 24 36.49 -3.42 -41.83
N VAL A 25 36.08 -4.44 -42.58
CA VAL A 25 34.66 -4.87 -42.63
C VAL A 25 34.21 -5.48 -41.30
N LEU A 26 35.05 -6.30 -40.67
CA LEU A 26 34.74 -6.88 -39.36
C LEU A 26 34.67 -5.81 -38.27
N MET A 27 35.59 -4.85 -38.27
CA MET A 27 35.58 -3.74 -37.31
C MET A 27 34.38 -2.83 -37.49
N SER A 28 33.99 -2.51 -38.74
CA SER A 28 32.81 -1.68 -38.98
C SER A 28 31.52 -2.39 -38.56
N ALA A 29 31.40 -3.69 -38.86
CA ALA A 29 30.28 -4.51 -38.40
C ALA A 29 30.20 -4.55 -36.87
N LEU A 30 31.35 -4.75 -36.19
CA LEU A 30 31.41 -4.74 -34.73
C LEU A 30 30.99 -3.38 -34.15
N CYS A 31 31.46 -2.27 -34.71
CA CYS A 31 31.08 -0.93 -34.28
C CYS A 31 29.57 -0.69 -34.41
N VAL A 32 28.95 -1.16 -35.50
CA VAL A 32 27.49 -1.05 -35.69
C VAL A 32 26.74 -1.88 -34.64
N VAL A 33 27.19 -3.11 -34.38
CA VAL A 33 26.58 -3.97 -33.34
C VAL A 33 26.70 -3.33 -31.97
N LEU A 34 27.86 -2.80 -31.60
CA LEU A 34 28.06 -2.12 -30.31
C LEU A 34 27.20 -0.85 -30.20
N ALA A 35 27.07 -0.07 -31.27
CA ALA A 35 26.20 1.10 -31.29
C ALA A 35 24.72 0.72 -31.09
N LEU A 36 24.26 -0.34 -31.74
CA LEU A 36 22.89 -0.86 -31.57
C LEU A 36 22.63 -1.36 -30.15
N LEU A 37 23.60 -2.04 -29.54
CA LEU A 37 23.52 -2.47 -28.14
C LEU A 37 23.45 -1.26 -27.19
N PHE A 38 24.26 -0.24 -27.43
CA PHE A 38 24.22 0.99 -26.63
C PHE A 38 22.87 1.70 -26.75
N VAL A 39 22.34 1.82 -27.96
CA VAL A 39 20.99 2.36 -28.21
C VAL A 39 19.94 1.57 -27.44
N GLY A 40 19.95 0.24 -27.57
CA GLY A 40 19.00 -0.63 -26.87
C GLY A 40 19.06 -0.50 -25.35
N LEU A 41 20.28 -0.46 -24.78
CA LEU A 41 20.47 -0.27 -23.34
C LEU A 41 19.97 1.10 -22.86
N SER A 42 20.21 2.16 -23.64
CA SER A 42 19.78 3.51 -23.29
C SER A 42 18.25 3.66 -23.28
N GLU A 43 17.56 3.08 -24.26
CA GLU A 43 16.09 3.07 -24.33
C GLU A 43 15.49 2.24 -23.18
N PHE A 44 16.03 1.04 -22.96
CA PHE A 44 15.58 0.17 -21.88
C PHE A 44 15.78 0.81 -20.50
N GLY A 45 16.92 1.47 -20.28
CA GLY A 45 17.20 2.18 -19.04
C GLY A 45 16.20 3.32 -18.78
N ARG A 46 15.89 4.14 -19.78
CA ARG A 46 14.88 5.21 -19.64
C ARG A 46 13.49 4.65 -19.38
N TRP A 47 13.10 3.58 -20.07
CA TRP A 47 11.83 2.91 -19.85
C TRP A 47 11.71 2.36 -18.43
N LEU A 48 12.76 1.72 -17.91
CA LEU A 48 12.79 1.24 -16.52
C LEU A 48 12.66 2.38 -15.51
N ILE A 49 13.39 3.49 -15.69
CA ILE A 49 13.30 4.64 -14.79
C ILE A 49 11.86 5.19 -14.76
N ALA A 50 11.23 5.37 -15.93
CA ALA A 50 9.86 5.85 -15.99
C ALA A 50 8.87 4.86 -15.34
N ARG A 51 9.09 3.55 -15.49
CA ARG A 51 8.29 2.52 -14.82
C ARG A 51 8.38 2.62 -13.31
N GLU A 52 9.59 2.74 -12.77
CA GLU A 52 9.81 2.85 -11.32
C GLU A 52 9.23 4.15 -10.76
N GLN A 53 9.38 5.27 -11.47
CA GLN A 53 8.74 6.53 -11.07
C GLN A 53 7.21 6.40 -11.05
N ALA A 54 6.61 5.76 -12.06
CA ALA A 54 5.18 5.52 -12.08
C ALA A 54 4.73 4.59 -10.94
N GLN A 55 5.53 3.57 -10.60
CA GLN A 55 5.27 2.67 -9.49
C GLN A 55 5.28 3.43 -8.16
N VAL A 56 6.31 4.25 -7.91
CA VAL A 56 6.40 5.10 -6.71
C VAL A 56 5.19 6.04 -6.61
N ALA A 57 4.77 6.64 -7.72
CA ALA A 57 3.59 7.50 -7.75
C ALA A 57 2.31 6.74 -7.40
N ALA A 58 2.14 5.53 -7.92
CA ALA A 58 1.00 4.67 -7.63
C ALA A 58 1.01 4.20 -6.16
N ASP A 59 2.17 3.79 -5.63
CA ASP A 59 2.33 3.35 -4.24
C ASP A 59 2.02 4.47 -3.26
N ALA A 60 2.55 5.67 -3.52
CA ALA A 60 2.26 6.87 -2.73
C ALA A 60 0.76 7.21 -2.77
N ALA A 61 0.13 7.15 -3.94
CA ALA A 61 -1.28 7.42 -4.11
C ALA A 61 -2.17 6.38 -3.38
N ALA A 62 -1.85 5.08 -3.49
CA ALA A 62 -2.58 4.03 -2.81
C ALA A 62 -2.46 4.19 -1.29
N HIS A 63 -1.26 4.49 -0.78
CA HIS A 63 -1.04 4.71 0.64
C HIS A 63 -1.80 5.94 1.16
N ALA A 64 -1.76 7.05 0.43
CA ALA A 64 -2.49 8.26 0.78
C ALA A 64 -4.01 8.05 0.77
N ALA A 65 -4.55 7.30 -0.20
CA ALA A 65 -5.97 6.96 -0.23
C ALA A 65 -6.43 6.26 1.05
N VAL A 66 -5.63 5.30 1.51
CA VAL A 66 -5.93 4.54 2.72
C VAL A 66 -5.81 5.40 3.97
N LEU A 67 -4.76 6.20 4.09
CA LEU A 67 -4.52 7.00 5.30
C LEU A 67 -5.50 8.17 5.45
N SER A 68 -5.83 8.84 4.36
CA SER A 68 -6.72 10.01 4.38
C SER A 68 -8.19 9.63 4.28
N GLY A 69 -8.52 8.61 3.49
CA GLY A 69 -9.89 8.13 3.34
C GLY A 69 -10.29 7.08 4.38
N GLY A 70 -9.35 6.46 5.10
CA GLY A 70 -9.63 5.39 6.05
C GLY A 70 -10.05 5.90 7.42
N GLU A 71 -11.32 5.71 7.76
CA GLU A 71 -11.85 5.94 9.11
C GLU A 71 -11.88 4.64 9.91
N ARG A 72 -11.33 4.71 11.12
CA ARG A 72 -11.39 3.61 12.07
C ARG A 72 -12.76 3.55 12.75
N MET A 73 -13.52 2.48 12.53
CA MET A 73 -14.81 2.21 13.16
C MET A 73 -14.68 1.14 14.25
N VAL A 74 -15.54 1.23 15.26
CA VAL A 74 -15.64 0.25 16.36
C VAL A 74 -17.10 0.02 16.73
N LYS A 75 -17.40 -1.20 17.13
CA LYS A 75 -18.65 -1.59 17.76
C LYS A 75 -18.36 -2.03 19.19
N LEU A 76 -18.93 -1.31 20.15
CA LEU A 76 -18.74 -1.57 21.57
C LEU A 76 -20.03 -2.14 22.16
N ARG A 77 -19.88 -3.10 23.05
CA ARG A 77 -20.87 -3.39 24.09
C ARG A 77 -20.45 -2.59 25.30
N ILE A 78 -21.27 -1.64 25.72
CA ILE A 78 -21.10 -0.90 26.96
C ILE A 78 -22.04 -1.53 27.97
N TYR A 79 -21.53 -1.90 29.13
CA TYR A 79 -22.32 -2.53 30.17
C TYR A 79 -21.93 -1.97 31.53
N ARG A 80 -22.90 -1.92 32.44
CA ARG A 80 -22.61 -1.71 33.85
C ARG A 80 -22.51 -3.05 34.56
N GLU A 81 -21.59 -3.15 35.49
CA GLU A 81 -21.65 -4.17 36.54
C GLU A 81 -22.76 -3.78 37.54
N PRO A 82 -23.29 -4.73 38.34
CA PRO A 82 -24.34 -4.45 39.32
C PRO A 82 -23.97 -3.25 40.19
N GLY A 83 -24.66 -2.13 39.97
CA GLY A 83 -24.51 -0.90 40.72
C GLY A 83 -25.55 -0.83 41.83
N ALA A 84 -25.57 0.25 42.58
CA ALA A 84 -26.62 0.44 43.57
C ALA A 84 -27.29 1.80 43.45
N MET A 85 -28.59 1.86 43.74
CA MET A 85 -29.43 3.05 43.78
C MET A 85 -29.89 3.30 45.21
N TYR A 86 -30.09 4.58 45.57
CA TYR A 86 -30.63 4.90 46.88
C TYR A 86 -32.10 4.47 46.99
N GLU A 87 -32.38 3.55 47.89
CA GLU A 87 -33.73 3.12 48.24
C GLU A 87 -33.98 3.32 49.74
N THR A 88 -35.26 3.39 50.12
CA THR A 88 -35.66 3.51 51.53
C THR A 88 -35.81 2.12 52.12
N CYS A 89 -34.79 1.65 52.86
CA CYS A 89 -34.86 0.38 53.58
C CYS A 89 -35.45 0.56 54.98
N CYS A 90 -36.35 -0.35 55.38
CA CYS A 90 -36.84 -0.44 56.75
C CYS A 90 -37.00 -1.92 57.16
N PRO A 91 -36.68 -2.30 58.41
CA PRO A 91 -36.26 -1.46 59.53
C PRO A 91 -34.73 -1.28 59.65
N CYS A 92 -34.30 -0.07 59.97
CA CYS A 92 -32.96 0.28 60.46
C CYS A 92 -33.05 0.69 61.93
N GLU A 93 -31.92 0.79 62.65
CA GLU A 93 -31.87 0.96 64.13
C GLU A 93 -32.76 2.12 64.66
N ASP A 94 -32.93 3.21 63.91
CA ASP A 94 -33.74 4.39 64.29
C ASP A 94 -34.93 4.69 63.33
N GLY A 95 -35.39 3.71 62.54
CA GLY A 95 -36.51 3.88 61.60
C GLY A 95 -36.16 3.44 60.18
N CYS A 96 -36.62 4.17 59.16
CA CYS A 96 -36.23 3.91 57.77
C CYS A 96 -34.92 4.64 57.44
N CYS A 97 -33.98 3.96 56.78
CA CYS A 97 -32.71 4.54 56.35
C CYS A 97 -32.51 4.44 54.84
N THR A 98 -31.70 5.34 54.27
CA THR A 98 -31.31 5.25 52.86
C THR A 98 -30.27 4.16 52.71
N CYS A 99 -30.62 3.10 51.99
CA CYS A 99 -29.75 1.99 51.64
C CYS A 99 -29.46 2.04 50.13
N CYS A 100 -28.45 1.28 49.71
CA CYS A 100 -28.12 1.13 48.31
C CYS A 100 -28.61 -0.24 47.85
N GLU A 101 -29.69 -0.26 47.07
CA GLU A 101 -30.25 -1.49 46.46
C GLU A 101 -29.77 -1.66 45.03
N ASP A 102 -29.72 -2.90 44.55
CA ASP A 102 -29.21 -3.23 43.21
C ASP A 102 -30.04 -2.52 42.13
N CYS A 103 -29.38 -1.70 41.31
CA CYS A 103 -30.05 -1.03 40.20
C CYS A 103 -30.22 -1.95 38.98
N GLY A 104 -29.72 -3.19 39.03
CA GLY A 104 -29.80 -4.23 38.01
C GLY A 104 -28.72 -4.09 36.94
N ASP A 105 -28.60 -5.08 36.06
CA ASP A 105 -27.68 -5.02 34.92
C ASP A 105 -28.27 -4.23 33.74
N TYR A 106 -27.42 -3.50 33.02
CA TYR A 106 -27.81 -2.81 31.79
C TYR A 106 -26.68 -2.92 30.77
N GLU A 107 -27.03 -3.25 29.53
CA GLU A 107 -26.10 -3.26 28.40
C GLU A 107 -26.69 -2.53 27.19
N ILE A 108 -25.81 -1.86 26.44
CA ILE A 108 -26.12 -1.23 25.16
C ILE A 108 -25.01 -1.53 24.15
N VAL A 109 -25.40 -1.68 22.89
CA VAL A 109 -24.45 -1.89 21.78
C VAL A 109 -24.42 -0.65 20.91
N VAL A 110 -23.25 -0.01 20.84
CA VAL A 110 -23.04 1.25 20.12
C VAL A 110 -22.04 1.07 18.99
N THR A 111 -22.23 1.81 17.91
CA THR A 111 -21.33 1.82 16.76
C THR A 111 -20.89 3.24 16.47
N GLY A 112 -19.59 3.46 16.31
CA GLY A 112 -19.05 4.78 16.04
C GLY A 112 -17.61 4.74 15.56
N THR A 113 -17.00 5.91 15.45
CA THR A 113 -15.58 6.00 15.14
C THR A 113 -14.76 5.63 16.37
N ALA A 114 -13.67 4.89 16.18
CA ALA A 114 -12.75 4.53 17.25
C ALA A 114 -12.12 5.78 17.89
N LYS A 115 -11.89 6.83 17.09
CA LYS A 115 -11.41 8.12 17.60
C LYS A 115 -12.34 8.67 18.68
N HIS A 116 -13.63 8.73 18.40
CA HIS A 116 -14.59 9.31 19.33
C HIS A 116 -14.90 8.36 20.49
N LEU A 117 -15.25 7.11 20.17
CA LEU A 117 -15.67 6.16 21.18
C LEU A 117 -14.54 5.64 22.05
N LEU A 118 -13.29 5.56 21.58
CA LEU A 118 -12.16 5.04 22.38
C LEU A 118 -11.16 6.14 22.74
N ASP A 119 -10.60 6.83 21.73
CA ASP A 119 -9.49 7.77 21.96
C ASP A 119 -9.93 9.01 22.75
N GLU A 120 -11.16 9.50 22.52
CA GLU A 120 -11.74 10.66 23.20
C GLU A 120 -12.57 10.29 24.45
N GLY A 121 -12.77 9.00 24.72
CA GLY A 121 -13.58 8.54 25.86
C GLY A 121 -15.09 8.71 25.70
N GLY A 122 -15.60 8.87 24.47
CA GLY A 122 -17.03 9.06 24.18
C GLY A 122 -17.92 7.93 24.67
N TRP A 123 -17.40 6.69 24.72
CA TRP A 123 -18.10 5.56 25.34
C TRP A 123 -18.51 5.85 26.79
N TYR A 124 -17.69 6.60 27.52
CA TYR A 124 -17.96 6.99 28.89
C TYR A 124 -18.86 8.21 28.95
N THR A 125 -18.44 9.31 28.33
CA THR A 125 -19.11 10.61 28.49
C THR A 125 -20.52 10.64 27.93
N ASP A 126 -20.74 10.00 26.79
CA ASP A 126 -21.97 10.18 26.02
C ASP A 126 -23.06 9.22 26.50
N TYR A 127 -22.65 8.07 27.03
CA TYR A 127 -23.55 7.00 27.47
C TYR A 127 -23.65 6.87 28.99
N TYR A 128 -22.90 7.65 29.78
CA TYR A 128 -22.97 7.60 31.25
C TYR A 128 -24.40 7.78 31.76
N GLY A 129 -25.14 8.79 31.27
CA GLY A 129 -26.50 9.05 31.73
C GLY A 129 -27.50 7.95 31.35
N GLU A 130 -27.30 7.30 30.20
CA GLU A 130 -28.18 6.22 29.75
C GLU A 130 -27.90 4.91 30.51
N VAL A 131 -26.63 4.60 30.75
CA VAL A 131 -26.21 3.35 31.41
C VAL A 131 -26.29 3.46 32.92
N CYS A 132 -25.85 4.57 33.51
CA CYS A 132 -25.79 4.79 34.96
C CYS A 132 -26.97 5.60 35.51
N GLY A 133 -27.87 6.09 34.66
CA GLY A 133 -28.96 7.01 35.03
C GLY A 133 -29.75 6.68 36.31
N PRO A 134 -30.11 5.41 36.59
CA PRO A 134 -30.84 5.06 37.82
C PRO A 134 -29.95 4.76 39.04
N CYS A 135 -28.62 4.68 38.90
CA CYS A 135 -27.71 4.18 39.93
C CYS A 135 -26.95 5.33 40.64
N ASP A 136 -27.52 5.86 41.72
CA ASP A 136 -26.95 7.01 42.45
C ASP A 136 -25.90 6.64 43.52
N CYS A 137 -25.82 5.38 43.97
CA CYS A 137 -24.85 4.91 44.96
C CYS A 137 -23.53 4.39 44.34
N GLY A 138 -23.35 4.57 43.03
CA GLY A 138 -22.15 4.12 42.32
C GLY A 138 -22.51 3.34 41.07
N CYS A 139 -21.79 3.65 39.99
CA CYS A 139 -21.91 2.96 38.71
C CYS A 139 -20.51 2.60 38.20
N SER A 140 -20.27 1.31 37.99
CA SER A 140 -19.07 0.79 37.35
C SER A 140 -19.41 0.48 35.90
N MET A 141 -19.06 1.39 34.99
CA MET A 141 -19.29 1.21 33.56
C MET A 141 -18.04 0.66 32.89
N ASN A 142 -18.22 -0.42 32.16
CA ASN A 142 -17.19 -1.12 31.41
C ASN A 142 -17.59 -1.22 29.93
N TYR A 143 -16.63 -1.54 29.07
CA TYR A 143 -16.89 -1.80 27.66
C TYR A 143 -16.15 -3.05 27.17
N GLU A 144 -16.77 -3.73 26.22
CA GLU A 144 -16.19 -4.83 25.46
C GLU A 144 -16.21 -4.45 23.97
N ILE A 145 -15.07 -4.61 23.29
CA ILE A 145 -14.97 -4.40 21.85
C ILE A 145 -15.53 -5.63 21.14
N LEU A 146 -16.70 -5.48 20.51
CA LEU A 146 -17.33 -6.57 19.76
C LEU A 146 -16.76 -6.70 18.35
N ASP A 147 -16.43 -5.59 17.71
CA ASP A 147 -15.99 -5.54 16.31
C ASP A 147 -15.21 -4.25 16.03
N HIS A 148 -14.30 -4.31 15.06
CA HIS A 148 -13.46 -3.20 14.60
C HIS A 148 -13.28 -3.28 13.08
N TRP A 149 -13.36 -2.16 12.36
CA TRP A 149 -13.14 -2.19 10.91
C TRP A 149 -12.84 -0.82 10.33
N VAL A 150 -12.18 -0.81 9.18
CA VAL A 150 -11.92 0.44 8.45
C VAL A 150 -13.04 0.67 7.45
N ARG A 151 -13.58 1.87 7.47
CA ARG A 151 -14.50 2.38 6.46
C ARG A 151 -13.75 3.41 5.62
N PHE A 152 -13.88 3.31 4.30
CA PHE A 152 -13.27 4.29 3.41
C PHE A 152 -14.27 5.36 2.99
N ASP A 153 -13.89 6.63 3.17
CA ASP A 153 -14.45 7.78 2.48
C ASP A 153 -13.78 7.89 1.11
N ALA A 154 -14.46 7.39 0.08
CA ALA A 154 -13.91 7.34 -1.27
C ALA A 154 -13.59 8.73 -1.86
N PRO A 155 -14.46 9.76 -1.76
CA PRO A 155 -14.11 11.11 -2.18
C PRO A 155 -12.83 11.67 -1.53
N VAL A 156 -12.67 11.52 -0.21
CA VAL A 156 -11.48 12.02 0.50
C VAL A 156 -10.24 11.22 0.09
N GLY A 157 -10.35 9.89 0.03
CA GLY A 157 -9.25 9.03 -0.39
C GLY A 157 -8.83 9.27 -1.84
N GLU A 158 -9.76 9.52 -2.76
CA GLU A 158 -9.47 9.83 -4.16
C GLU A 158 -8.73 11.17 -4.30
N ALA A 159 -9.17 12.20 -3.58
CA ALA A 159 -8.53 13.51 -3.60
C ALA A 159 -7.09 13.44 -3.04
N ALA A 160 -6.88 12.68 -1.96
CA ALA A 160 -5.56 12.44 -1.40
C ALA A 160 -4.66 11.66 -2.38
N ALA A 161 -5.18 10.60 -3.00
CA ALA A 161 -4.45 9.83 -4.00
C ALA A 161 -4.02 10.70 -5.19
N GLU A 162 -4.89 11.60 -5.66
CA GLU A 162 -4.55 12.54 -6.74
C GLU A 162 -3.43 13.48 -6.33
N ALA A 163 -3.52 14.10 -5.15
CA ALA A 163 -2.48 15.00 -4.67
C ALA A 163 -1.11 14.30 -4.57
N TYR A 164 -1.07 13.08 -4.03
CA TYR A 164 0.17 12.31 -3.88
C TYR A 164 0.70 11.75 -5.20
N PHE A 165 -0.18 11.38 -6.13
CA PHE A 165 0.22 10.98 -7.47
C PHE A 165 0.90 12.15 -8.20
N GLN A 166 0.29 13.34 -8.16
CA GLN A 166 0.85 14.55 -8.79
C GLN A 166 2.17 14.97 -8.15
N ALA A 167 2.31 14.83 -6.83
CA ALA A 167 3.57 15.12 -6.14
C ALA A 167 4.72 14.18 -6.55
N ASN A 168 4.39 12.98 -7.03
CA ASN A 168 5.35 11.96 -7.48
C ASN A 168 5.26 11.72 -9.00
N TYR A 169 4.77 12.71 -9.76
CA TYR A 169 4.50 12.54 -11.19
C TYR A 169 5.78 12.08 -11.92
N PRO A 170 5.71 11.03 -12.77
CA PRO A 170 6.90 10.48 -13.42
C PRO A 170 7.44 11.43 -14.49
N GLU A 171 8.45 12.24 -14.14
CA GLU A 171 9.03 13.28 -14.99
C GLU A 171 9.59 12.76 -16.33
N GLN A 172 10.04 11.50 -16.36
CA GLN A 172 10.57 10.89 -17.59
C GLN A 172 9.47 10.49 -18.57
N ALA A 173 8.22 10.44 -18.12
CA ALA A 173 7.06 10.18 -18.96
C ALA A 173 6.53 11.50 -19.52
N TYR A 174 6.34 11.57 -20.84
CA TYR A 174 5.70 12.74 -21.46
C TYR A 174 4.19 12.76 -21.22
N LEU A 175 3.62 11.60 -20.86
CA LEU A 175 2.22 11.43 -20.57
C LEU A 175 2.07 10.36 -19.49
N ALA A 176 1.44 10.70 -18.38
CA ALA A 176 1.11 9.76 -17.32
C ALA A 176 -0.19 10.17 -16.64
N GLY A 177 -0.79 9.21 -15.95
CA GLY A 177 -2.00 9.44 -15.17
C GLY A 177 -2.37 8.24 -14.33
N LYS A 178 -3.44 8.38 -13.56
CA LYS A 178 -4.03 7.28 -12.79
C LYS A 178 -5.49 7.05 -13.12
N ARG A 179 -5.98 5.86 -12.80
CA ARG A 179 -7.40 5.55 -12.72
C ARG A 179 -7.96 5.96 -11.35
N PRO A 180 -9.29 6.09 -11.23
CA PRO A 180 -9.93 6.20 -9.92
C PRO A 180 -9.49 5.08 -8.98
N VAL A 181 -9.28 5.43 -7.72
CA VAL A 181 -8.91 4.52 -6.65
C VAL A 181 -10.04 3.53 -6.44
N LYS A 182 -9.68 2.25 -6.32
CA LYS A 182 -10.63 1.20 -5.97
C LYS A 182 -10.47 0.82 -4.51
N PHE A 183 -11.50 1.06 -3.72
CA PHE A 183 -11.55 0.65 -2.32
C PHE A 183 -12.19 -0.73 -2.19
N TYR A 184 -11.54 -1.60 -1.43
CA TYR A 184 -12.07 -2.89 -1.02
C TYR A 184 -12.40 -2.83 0.46
N ASP A 185 -13.66 -3.13 0.80
CA ASP A 185 -14.12 -3.19 2.18
C ASP A 185 -13.73 -4.53 2.85
N ARG A 186 -14.07 -4.66 4.14
CA ARG A 186 -13.82 -5.88 4.91
C ARG A 186 -14.54 -7.14 4.42
N THR A 187 -15.57 -6.99 3.57
CA THR A 187 -16.32 -8.12 3.01
C THR A 187 -15.62 -8.70 1.78
N SER A 188 -14.81 -7.89 1.12
CA SER A 188 -13.94 -8.33 0.04
C SER A 188 -12.78 -9.18 0.58
N PRO A 189 -12.40 -10.28 -0.10
CA PRO A 189 -11.16 -10.99 0.21
C PRO A 189 -9.90 -10.15 -0.06
N TYR A 190 -10.08 -8.99 -0.71
CA TYR A 190 -9.04 -8.03 -1.02
C TYR A 190 -9.03 -6.82 -0.09
N GLY A 191 -9.87 -6.77 0.94
CA GLY A 191 -9.97 -5.63 1.84
C GLY A 191 -9.64 -5.93 3.30
N PRO A 192 -9.46 -4.88 4.13
CA PRO A 192 -9.60 -3.46 3.76
C PRO A 192 -8.35 -2.94 3.02
N SER A 193 -8.52 -2.45 1.79
CA SER A 193 -7.40 -1.92 0.99
C SER A 193 -7.87 -0.88 -0.03
N ALA A 194 -6.92 -0.11 -0.56
CA ALA A 194 -7.11 0.73 -1.73
C ALA A 194 -6.12 0.31 -2.83
N VAL A 195 -6.61 0.20 -4.06
CA VAL A 195 -5.82 -0.15 -5.25
C VAL A 195 -5.80 1.03 -6.22
N VAL A 196 -4.62 1.35 -6.72
CA VAL A 196 -4.38 2.42 -7.69
C VAL A 196 -3.68 1.83 -8.91
N TYR A 197 -4.25 2.11 -10.09
CA TYR A 197 -3.63 1.81 -11.37
C TYR A 197 -3.09 3.11 -11.96
N ALA A 198 -1.80 3.15 -12.26
CA ALA A 198 -1.19 4.26 -12.97
C ALA A 198 -0.67 3.80 -14.33
N TRP A 199 -0.64 4.71 -15.28
CA TRP A 199 -0.16 4.45 -16.63
C TRP A 199 0.82 5.55 -17.03
N TYR A 200 1.77 5.21 -17.90
CA TYR A 200 2.83 6.12 -18.34
C TYR A 200 3.23 5.85 -19.78
N ARG A 201 3.74 6.89 -20.46
CA ARG A 201 4.36 6.82 -21.79
C ARG A 201 5.62 7.66 -21.87
N VAL A 202 6.65 7.12 -22.51
CA VAL A 202 7.98 7.70 -22.73
C VAL A 202 8.24 7.74 -24.23
N LYS A 203 8.75 8.87 -24.74
CA LYS A 203 9.18 8.95 -26.14
C LYS A 203 10.50 8.22 -26.33
N SER A 204 10.58 7.45 -27.40
CA SER A 204 11.82 6.85 -27.89
C SER A 204 12.83 7.95 -28.26
N LEU A 205 14.11 7.78 -27.91
CA LEU A 205 15.22 8.58 -28.44
C LEU A 205 15.54 8.21 -29.89
N PHE A 206 15.28 6.96 -30.27
CA PHE A 206 15.59 6.41 -31.57
C PHE A 206 14.34 5.86 -32.28
N PRO A 207 13.29 6.68 -32.47
CA PRO A 207 12.05 6.22 -33.07
C PRO A 207 12.30 5.64 -34.46
N ARG A 208 11.80 4.43 -34.71
CA ARG A 208 11.90 3.72 -36.00
C ARG A 208 13.32 3.45 -36.48
N LEU A 209 14.33 3.54 -35.60
CA LEU A 209 15.70 3.21 -35.97
C LEU A 209 15.76 1.74 -36.44
N PHE A 210 16.11 1.56 -37.72
CA PHE A 210 16.06 0.27 -38.45
C PHE A 210 14.69 -0.45 -38.40
N GLY A 211 13.60 0.25 -38.09
CA GLY A 211 12.27 -0.34 -37.90
C GLY A 211 12.14 -1.23 -36.65
N VAL A 212 13.15 -1.24 -35.78
CA VAL A 212 13.20 -2.13 -34.60
C VAL A 212 12.56 -1.47 -33.37
N PHE A 213 12.70 -0.15 -33.22
CA PHE A 213 12.27 0.57 -32.03
C PHE A 213 10.94 1.30 -32.27
N PRO A 214 9.97 1.20 -31.33
CA PRO A 214 8.70 1.93 -31.41
C PRO A 214 8.91 3.45 -31.24
N ASP A 215 7.87 4.22 -31.56
CA ASP A 215 7.85 5.68 -31.39
C ASP A 215 7.74 6.06 -29.89
N ASP A 216 6.97 5.28 -29.13
CA ASP A 216 6.76 5.41 -27.69
C ASP A 216 6.81 4.05 -26.98
N TYR A 217 7.24 4.09 -25.71
CA TYR A 217 7.15 2.98 -24.78
C TYR A 217 6.18 3.37 -23.68
N GLY A 218 5.43 2.42 -23.16
CA GLY A 218 4.52 2.68 -22.06
C GLY A 218 4.25 1.45 -21.24
N GLY A 219 3.50 1.64 -20.17
CA GLY A 219 3.11 0.56 -19.29
C GLY A 219 1.99 1.00 -18.37
N VAL A 220 1.39 0.01 -17.75
CA VAL A 220 0.52 0.17 -16.59
C VAL A 220 1.28 -0.39 -15.40
N VAL A 221 1.15 0.27 -14.26
CA VAL A 221 1.61 -0.19 -12.97
C VAL A 221 0.42 -0.25 -12.03
N CYS A 222 0.53 -1.10 -11.02
CA CYS A 222 -0.51 -1.27 -10.02
C CYS A 222 0.14 -1.20 -8.64
N ALA A 223 -0.54 -0.48 -7.76
CA ALA A 223 -0.18 -0.35 -6.36
C ALA A 223 -1.39 -0.67 -5.49
N GLN A 224 -1.12 -1.24 -4.32
CA GLN A 224 -2.12 -1.59 -3.34
C GLN A 224 -1.61 -1.22 -1.96
N ALA A 225 -2.46 -0.55 -1.18
CA ALA A 225 -2.20 -0.26 0.22
C ALA A 225 -3.30 -0.87 1.07
N ASP A 226 -2.92 -1.48 2.18
CA ASP A 226 -3.83 -2.13 3.11
C ASP A 226 -4.04 -1.28 4.36
N ALA A 227 -5.25 -1.32 4.91
CA ALA A 227 -5.51 -0.88 6.28
C ALA A 227 -5.88 -2.09 7.15
N PHE A 228 -5.19 -2.26 8.26
CA PHE A 228 -5.52 -3.30 9.23
C PHE A 228 -5.47 -2.74 10.65
N TYR A 229 -6.28 -3.32 11.51
CA TYR A 229 -6.19 -3.09 12.94
C TYR A 229 -5.13 -3.99 13.56
N ARG A 230 -4.54 -3.48 14.64
CA ARG A 230 -3.67 -4.26 15.49
C ARG A 230 -4.32 -4.29 16.86
N ASP A 231 -4.93 -5.42 17.21
CA ASP A 231 -5.50 -5.61 18.53
C ASP A 231 -4.40 -5.86 19.56
N TYR A 232 -4.60 -5.25 20.73
CA TYR A 232 -3.79 -5.42 21.91
C TYR A 232 -4.71 -5.87 23.05
N GLU A 233 -4.35 -6.95 23.75
CA GLU A 233 -4.96 -7.30 25.04
C GLU A 233 -3.85 -7.18 26.09
N GLY A 234 -3.85 -6.06 26.82
CA GLY A 234 -2.71 -5.66 27.66
C GLY A 234 -1.42 -5.48 26.84
N ASP A 235 -0.29 -5.98 27.35
CA ASP A 235 1.03 -5.91 26.70
C ASP A 235 1.28 -7.03 25.66
N ARG A 236 0.27 -7.88 25.37
CA ARG A 236 0.44 -9.03 24.48
C ARG A 236 -0.39 -8.90 23.21
N TYR A 237 0.25 -9.24 22.10
CA TYR A 237 -0.38 -9.35 20.79
C TYR A 237 -1.34 -10.54 20.78
N ILE A 238 -2.64 -10.27 20.74
CA ILE A 238 -3.64 -11.34 20.71
C ILE A 238 -4.05 -11.63 19.28
N SER A 239 -3.26 -12.54 18.70
CA SER A 239 -3.60 -13.42 17.59
C SER A 239 -3.81 -12.81 16.20
N ASP A 240 -3.34 -13.56 15.21
CA ASP A 240 -3.52 -13.36 13.76
C ASP A 240 -4.99 -13.39 13.28
N LYS A 241 -5.97 -13.42 14.18
CA LYS A 241 -7.40 -13.63 13.87
C LYS A 241 -7.98 -12.51 13.00
N TYR A 242 -7.39 -11.31 13.05
CA TYR A 242 -7.78 -10.15 12.24
C TYR A 242 -6.67 -9.63 11.31
N LYS A 243 -5.55 -10.37 11.14
CA LYS A 243 -4.57 -10.09 10.09
C LYS A 243 -5.08 -10.53 8.72
N ARG A 244 -6.15 -9.89 8.24
CA ARG A 244 -6.48 -9.92 6.82
C ARG A 244 -5.68 -8.81 6.15
N ARG A 245 -4.38 -9.04 5.98
CA ARG A 245 -3.66 -8.33 4.92
C ARG A 245 -4.34 -8.73 3.63
N ALA A 246 -4.58 -7.77 2.76
CA ALA A 246 -5.15 -8.13 1.49
C ALA A 246 -4.07 -8.91 0.70
N PRO A 247 -4.47 -9.92 -0.06
CA PRO A 247 -3.52 -10.71 -0.84
C PRO A 247 -2.84 -9.80 -1.86
N GLU A 248 -1.55 -10.05 -2.08
CA GLU A 248 -0.70 -9.30 -3.04
C GLU A 248 -1.28 -9.32 -4.47
N CYS A 249 -2.19 -10.25 -4.76
CA CYS A 249 -2.87 -10.39 -6.05
C CYS A 249 -4.15 -9.53 -6.21
N ALA A 250 -4.48 -8.61 -5.29
CA ALA A 250 -5.57 -7.67 -5.58
C ALA A 250 -5.19 -6.73 -6.73
N CYS A 251 -3.90 -6.37 -6.79
CA CYS A 251 -3.34 -5.79 -7.99
C CYS A 251 -3.51 -6.74 -9.18
N TRP A 252 -4.01 -6.20 -10.30
CA TRP A 252 -4.27 -6.91 -11.56
C TRP A 252 -5.53 -7.78 -11.61
N LYS A 253 -6.27 -7.93 -10.49
CA LYS A 253 -7.56 -8.63 -10.50
C LYS A 253 -8.58 -7.99 -11.44
N ASP A 254 -8.52 -6.67 -11.58
CA ASP A 254 -9.51 -5.91 -12.36
C ASP A 254 -9.15 -5.73 -13.83
N GLY A 255 -8.05 -6.35 -14.27
CA GLY A 255 -7.53 -6.22 -15.62
C GLY A 255 -6.93 -4.84 -15.87
N ALA A 256 -5.63 -4.79 -16.13
CA ALA A 256 -5.03 -3.64 -16.79
C ALA A 256 -5.31 -3.72 -18.28
N TYR A 257 -6.51 -3.31 -18.68
CA TYR A 257 -6.86 -3.12 -20.09
C TYR A 257 -6.61 -1.68 -20.50
#